data_AF-A0A3N5US14-F1
#
_entry.id   AF-A0A3N5US14-F1
#
_cell.length_a   1.000
_cell.length_b   1.000
_cell.length_c   1.000
_cell.angle_alpha   90.00
_cell.angle_beta   90.00
_cell.angle_gamma   90.00
#
_symmetry.space_group_name_H-M   'P 1'
#
loop_
_entity.id
_entity.type
_entity.pdbx_description
1 polymer ?
#
loop_
_entity_poly.entity_id
_entity_poly.type
_entity_poly.pdbx_seq_one_letter_code
_entity_poly.pdbx_strand_id
1 'polypeptide(L)'
;ILKGTQWRIISVDDNKLQVNVEQVFGSPINIPHWVGEMIPVDYETAVEVGKLRNKVLEDSNFKFESDIRNTLQKIPIVPDARNIVIESVISKNAVVIHSTLGTKINNTLSSLLSTFLASYVGHLVETKSDPYRILLSSSVRLSKGNIEKIFYDEYDVETILIASLANTYNLNWRVWIVSKKFGLVDKNVVYDKRLARFIYDRYSKTAISKESIRELIHDKFDVKSTQEVLRKIRNKEISIHWLDLSDFSPVAQSIVEHHSKSSSTPLSIERGVLELIKDRLDKTKHRLICIRCGKWERLVETREVMDSISCKKCGSRLITTTFSSDYELSKIISNKLRGSEINSEQNHKFERAWKAASLINNFGKKALTVLSGYGIGVETAARILRNYVDDENLYKNIYDAERQYVTTRGFWNDK
;
A
#
# COMPACT_ATOMS: atom_id res chain seq x y z
N ILE A 1 -8.15 -8.45 -8.89
CA ILE A 1 -7.45 -7.79 -7.75
C ILE A 1 -5.97 -7.80 -8.07
N LEU A 2 -5.32 -6.63 -8.03
CA LEU A 2 -3.90 -6.47 -8.35
C LEU A 2 -3.23 -5.70 -7.20
N LYS A 3 -2.10 -6.18 -6.68
CA LYS A 3 -1.40 -5.58 -5.52
C LYS A 3 -2.32 -5.25 -4.32
N GLY A 4 -3.27 -6.14 -4.00
CA GLY A 4 -4.22 -5.95 -2.90
C GLY A 4 -5.31 -4.90 -3.13
N THR A 5 -5.34 -4.25 -4.30
CA THR A 5 -6.37 -3.27 -4.67
C THR A 5 -7.41 -3.90 -5.60
N GLN A 6 -8.67 -3.51 -5.42
CA GLN A 6 -9.79 -3.97 -6.22
C GLN A 6 -9.93 -3.10 -7.46
N TRP A 7 -10.16 -3.74 -8.60
CA TRP A 7 -10.24 -3.09 -9.90
C TRP A 7 -11.51 -3.58 -10.59
N ARG A 8 -12.37 -2.67 -11.02
CA ARG A 8 -13.54 -2.91 -11.87
C ARG A 8 -13.11 -2.67 -13.30
N ILE A 9 -13.43 -3.62 -14.17
CA ILE A 9 -13.24 -3.46 -15.61
C ILE A 9 -14.23 -2.40 -16.08
N ILE A 10 -13.69 -1.33 -16.67
CA ILE A 10 -14.48 -0.27 -17.32
C ILE A 10 -14.74 -0.67 -18.77
N SER A 11 -13.71 -1.14 -19.47
CA SER A 11 -13.80 -1.59 -20.85
C SER A 11 -12.69 -2.57 -21.21
N VAL A 12 -12.96 -3.41 -22.19
CA VAL A 12 -12.00 -4.34 -22.80
C VAL A 12 -11.81 -3.90 -24.25
N ASP A 13 -10.56 -3.64 -24.65
CA ASP A 13 -10.17 -3.34 -26.03
C ASP A 13 -9.45 -4.57 -26.59
N ASP A 14 -10.22 -5.47 -27.22
CA ASP A 14 -9.71 -6.75 -27.76
C ASP A 14 -8.69 -6.54 -28.87
N ASN A 15 -8.82 -5.47 -29.65
CA ASN A 15 -7.91 -5.14 -30.75
C ASN A 15 -6.51 -4.76 -30.23
N LYS A 16 -6.45 -4.10 -29.07
CA LYS A 16 -5.19 -3.73 -28.41
C LYS A 16 -4.75 -4.71 -27.33
N LEU A 17 -5.54 -5.75 -27.05
CA LEU A 17 -5.37 -6.66 -25.91
C LEU A 17 -5.20 -5.89 -24.59
N GLN A 18 -5.98 -4.82 -24.39
CA GLN A 18 -5.91 -3.95 -23.22
C GLN A 18 -7.21 -3.97 -22.43
N VAL A 19 -7.11 -4.09 -21.10
CA VAL A 19 -8.25 -4.00 -20.19
C VAL A 19 -8.12 -2.72 -19.38
N ASN A 20 -9.07 -1.79 -19.55
CA ASN A 20 -9.12 -0.56 -18.78
C ASN A 20 -9.88 -0.81 -17.48
N VAL A 21 -9.28 -0.42 -16.36
CA VAL A 21 -9.81 -0.68 -15.03
C VAL A 21 -9.85 0.58 -14.17
N GLU A 22 -10.85 0.67 -13.31
CA GLU A 22 -10.96 1.67 -12.25
C GLU A 22 -10.89 0.99 -10.89
N GLN A 23 -10.25 1.63 -9.91
CA GLN A 23 -10.25 1.12 -8.55
C GLN A 23 -11.66 1.17 -7.93
N VAL A 24 -12.11 0.04 -7.39
CA VAL A 24 -13.40 -0.02 -6.67
C VAL A 24 -13.19 0.38 -5.22
N PHE A 25 -13.95 1.38 -4.78
CA PHE A 25 -14.08 1.75 -3.39
C PHE A 25 -15.43 1.23 -2.86
N GLY A 26 -15.42 0.55 -1.70
CA GLY A 26 -16.63 0.32 -0.91
C GLY A 26 -17.54 -0.87 -1.28
N SER A 27 -17.26 -1.67 -2.31
CA SER A 27 -18.06 -2.89 -2.59
C SER A 27 -17.40 -4.14 -1.98
N PRO A 28 -18.06 -4.88 -1.06
CA PRO A 28 -17.49 -6.09 -0.50
C PRO A 28 -17.68 -7.24 -1.51
N ILE A 29 -16.60 -7.65 -2.17
CA ILE A 29 -16.55 -8.96 -2.86
C ILE A 29 -15.31 -9.70 -2.38
N ASN A 30 -15.50 -11.02 -2.22
CA ASN A 30 -14.57 -11.99 -1.66
C ASN A 30 -13.16 -11.85 -2.23
N ILE A 31 -12.29 -11.29 -1.40
CA ILE A 31 -10.86 -11.20 -1.62
C ILE A 31 -10.36 -12.65 -1.82
N PRO A 32 -9.57 -12.94 -2.86
CA PRO A 32 -8.90 -14.23 -2.96
C PRO A 32 -8.02 -14.40 -1.73
N HIS A 33 -8.44 -15.31 -0.86
CA HIS A 33 -7.71 -15.65 0.35
C HIS A 33 -6.65 -16.68 -0.03
N TRP A 34 -5.38 -16.26 0.01
CA TRP A 34 -4.26 -17.19 -0.02
C TRP A 34 -4.31 -18.02 1.25
N VAL A 35 -4.71 -19.28 1.12
CA VAL A 35 -4.64 -20.27 2.20
C VAL A 35 -3.23 -20.82 2.20
N GLY A 36 -2.37 -20.20 2.99
CA GLY A 36 -1.00 -20.62 3.22
C GLY A 36 -0.52 -20.02 4.53
N GLU A 37 -0.31 -20.85 5.52
CA GLU A 37 0.32 -20.43 6.77
C GLU A 37 1.81 -20.79 6.67
N MET A 38 2.71 -19.83 6.92
CA MET A 38 4.11 -20.19 7.10
C MET A 38 4.25 -21.09 8.33
N ILE A 39 5.06 -22.14 8.21
CA ILE A 39 5.37 -23.01 9.35
C ILE A 39 5.98 -22.12 10.45
N PRO A 40 5.40 -22.11 11.66
CA PRO A 40 5.90 -21.28 12.74
C PRO A 40 7.31 -21.72 13.11
N VAL A 41 8.19 -20.75 13.35
CA VAL A 41 9.49 -21.01 13.95
C VAL A 41 9.25 -21.37 15.41
N ASP A 42 9.74 -22.53 15.83
CA ASP A 42 9.60 -23.03 17.18
C ASP A 42 10.50 -22.27 18.18
N TYR A 43 10.23 -22.47 19.47
CA TYR A 43 10.95 -21.82 20.55
C TYR A 43 12.44 -22.18 20.56
N GLU A 44 12.79 -23.45 20.35
CA GLU A 44 14.18 -23.94 20.44
C GLU A 44 15.03 -23.33 19.32
N THR A 45 14.52 -23.34 18.09
CA THR A 45 15.16 -22.69 16.95
C THR A 45 15.35 -21.19 17.19
N ALA A 46 14.35 -20.49 17.73
CA ALA A 46 14.47 -19.07 18.02
C ALA A 46 15.51 -18.77 19.12
N VAL A 47 15.58 -19.62 20.14
CA VAL A 47 16.60 -19.55 21.20
C VAL A 47 18.00 -19.72 20.63
N GLU A 48 18.21 -20.69 19.73
CA GLU A 48 19.51 -20.90 19.07
C GLU A 48 19.94 -19.69 18.22
N VAL A 49 19.00 -19.02 17.54
CA VAL A 49 19.29 -17.77 16.83
C VAL A 49 19.76 -16.68 17.79
N GLY A 50 19.16 -16.57 18.98
CA GLY A 50 19.62 -15.66 20.04
C GLY A 50 21.06 -15.97 20.47
N LYS A 51 21.38 -17.24 20.73
CA LYS A 51 22.76 -17.68 21.06
C LYS A 51 23.75 -17.36 19.95
N LEU A 52 23.35 -17.56 18.69
CA LEU A 52 24.18 -17.27 17.53
C LEU A 52 24.52 -15.77 17.44
N ARG A 53 23.57 -14.87 17.74
CA ARG A 53 23.83 -13.41 17.78
C ARG A 53 24.93 -13.05 18.77
N ASN A 54 24.90 -13.63 19.98
CA ASN A 54 25.95 -13.42 20.97
C ASN A 54 27.30 -13.98 20.50
N LYS A 55 27.30 -15.21 19.97
CA LYS A 55 28.51 -15.86 19.46
C LYS A 55 29.21 -15.05 18.36
N VAL A 56 28.45 -14.40 17.48
CA VAL A 56 28.99 -13.52 16.41
C VAL A 56 29.71 -12.29 16.97
N LEU A 57 29.31 -11.79 18.14
CA LEU A 57 30.02 -10.69 18.78
C LEU A 57 31.32 -11.16 19.44
N GLU A 58 31.28 -12.31 20.10
CA GLU A 58 32.40 -12.88 20.86
C GLU A 58 33.52 -13.45 19.96
N ASP A 59 33.16 -14.19 18.90
CA ASP A 59 34.12 -14.89 18.05
C ASP A 59 34.42 -14.09 16.78
N SER A 60 35.63 -13.53 16.69
CA SER A 60 36.10 -12.80 15.51
C SER A 60 36.33 -13.67 14.27
N ASN A 61 36.39 -15.00 14.41
CA ASN A 61 36.58 -15.93 13.29
C ASN A 61 35.26 -16.41 12.67
N PHE A 62 34.10 -15.99 13.21
CA PHE A 62 32.80 -16.32 12.65
C PHE A 62 32.56 -15.52 11.34
N LYS A 63 32.87 -16.15 10.20
CA LYS A 63 32.69 -15.56 8.87
C LYS A 63 31.21 -15.56 8.47
N PHE A 64 30.55 -14.41 8.61
CA PHE A 64 29.30 -14.13 7.90
C PHE A 64 29.58 -13.30 6.66
N GLU A 65 28.78 -13.50 5.62
CA GLU A 65 28.84 -12.77 4.34
C GLU A 65 28.34 -11.31 4.46
N SER A 66 27.75 -10.94 5.61
CA SER A 66 27.09 -9.66 5.84
C SER A 66 27.53 -8.97 7.13
N ASP A 67 27.39 -7.64 7.17
CA ASP A 67 27.70 -6.71 8.27
C ASP A 67 26.79 -6.87 9.52
N ILE A 68 26.40 -8.10 9.86
CA ILE A 68 25.59 -8.42 11.06
C ILE A 68 26.31 -7.95 12.32
N ARG A 69 27.64 -8.10 12.37
CA ARG A 69 28.45 -7.66 13.51
C ARG A 69 28.35 -6.16 13.75
N ASN A 70 28.48 -5.36 12.68
CA ASN A 70 28.34 -3.90 12.73
C ASN A 70 26.92 -3.47 13.17
N THR A 71 25.91 -4.27 12.84
CA THR A 71 24.52 -4.03 13.24
C THR A 71 24.30 -4.34 14.73
N LEU A 72 24.79 -5.49 15.19
CA LEU A 72 24.62 -5.94 16.58
C LEU A 72 25.43 -5.08 17.57
N GLN A 73 26.62 -4.62 17.18
CA GLN A 73 27.45 -3.72 18.02
C GLN A 73 26.80 -2.37 18.31
N LYS A 74 25.83 -1.93 17.49
CA LYS A 74 25.10 -0.68 17.70
C LYS A 74 24.02 -0.78 18.76
N ILE A 75 23.71 -1.99 19.24
CA ILE A 75 22.70 -2.19 20.28
C ILE A 75 23.42 -2.46 21.61
N PRO A 76 23.07 -1.75 22.70
CA PRO A 76 23.73 -1.92 23.99
C PRO A 76 23.68 -3.35 24.53
N ILE A 77 22.58 -4.05 24.27
CA ILE A 77 22.31 -5.41 24.75
C ILE A 77 21.76 -6.21 23.58
N VAL A 78 22.38 -7.34 23.27
CA VAL A 78 21.91 -8.23 22.23
C VAL A 78 20.67 -8.97 22.71
N PRO A 79 19.54 -8.88 21.98
CA PRO A 79 18.34 -9.62 22.36
C PRO A 79 18.52 -11.13 22.14
N ASP A 80 18.27 -11.89 23.19
CA ASP A 80 18.31 -13.36 23.22
C ASP A 80 17.18 -13.92 24.11
N ALA A 81 17.24 -15.22 24.41
CA ALA A 81 16.21 -15.90 25.20
C ALA A 81 16.16 -15.48 26.67
N ARG A 82 17.22 -14.85 27.20
CA ARG A 82 17.34 -14.37 28.59
C ARG A 82 17.25 -12.84 28.70
N ASN A 83 17.43 -12.13 27.60
CA ASN A 83 17.44 -10.67 27.52
C ASN A 83 16.41 -10.20 26.50
N ILE A 84 15.22 -9.85 26.98
CA ILE A 84 14.22 -9.15 26.19
C ILE A 84 14.59 -7.68 26.15
N VAL A 85 14.70 -7.11 24.95
CA VAL A 85 15.03 -5.69 24.77
C VAL A 85 13.83 -4.97 24.18
N ILE A 86 13.42 -3.87 24.79
CA ILE A 86 12.27 -3.08 24.37
C ILE A 86 12.77 -1.72 23.89
N GLU A 87 12.60 -1.45 22.60
CA GLU A 87 12.92 -0.16 21.97
C GLU A 87 11.65 0.68 21.87
N SER A 88 11.69 1.89 22.43
CA SER A 88 10.59 2.85 22.44
C SER A 88 10.98 4.09 21.64
N VAL A 89 10.20 4.40 20.60
CA VAL A 89 10.41 5.59 19.75
C VAL A 89 9.19 6.50 19.87
N ILE A 90 9.32 7.55 20.69
CA ILE A 90 8.23 8.46 21.06
C ILE A 90 7.68 9.19 19.82
N SER A 91 8.55 9.61 18.90
CA SER A 91 8.15 10.33 17.67
C SER A 91 7.24 9.50 16.75
N LYS A 92 7.29 8.16 16.87
CA LYS A 92 6.50 7.22 16.07
C LYS A 92 5.33 6.60 16.85
N ASN A 93 5.18 6.92 18.14
CA ASN A 93 4.24 6.24 19.05
C ASN A 93 4.27 4.70 18.91
N ALA A 94 5.47 4.16 18.78
CA ALA A 94 5.69 2.75 18.50
C ALA A 94 6.75 2.16 19.43
N VAL A 95 6.57 0.88 19.75
CA VAL A 95 7.46 0.10 20.60
C VAL A 95 7.77 -1.23 19.90
N VAL A 96 9.06 -1.59 19.86
CA VAL A 96 9.50 -2.91 19.36
C VAL A 96 10.07 -3.70 20.53
N ILE A 97 9.49 -4.86 20.78
CA ILE A 97 9.95 -5.82 21.78
C ILE A 97 10.73 -6.89 21.02
N HIS A 98 12.03 -6.98 21.28
CA HIS A 98 12.88 -8.04 20.78
C HIS A 98 12.82 -9.25 21.71
N SER A 99 12.19 -10.31 21.24
CA SER A 99 11.97 -11.56 21.96
C SER A 99 12.22 -12.77 21.05
N THR A 100 13.37 -13.43 21.23
CA THR A 100 13.72 -14.64 20.46
C THR A 100 13.06 -15.88 21.05
N LEU A 101 11.72 -15.86 21.11
CA LEU A 101 10.89 -16.89 21.75
C LEU A 101 10.08 -17.71 20.73
N GLY A 102 10.25 -17.45 19.44
CA GLY A 102 9.55 -18.17 18.37
C GLY A 102 8.18 -17.58 18.05
N THR A 103 7.60 -18.05 16.96
CA THR A 103 6.40 -17.44 16.37
C THR A 103 5.18 -17.54 17.27
N LYS A 104 4.90 -18.71 17.84
CA LYS A 104 3.67 -18.94 18.61
C LYS A 104 3.65 -18.18 19.93
N ILE A 105 4.77 -18.15 20.65
CA ILE A 105 4.91 -17.39 21.90
C ILE A 105 4.80 -15.89 21.62
N ASN A 106 5.50 -15.39 20.59
CA ASN A 106 5.41 -13.97 20.23
C ASN A 106 4.01 -13.58 19.76
N ASN A 107 3.30 -14.44 19.03
CA ASN A 107 1.89 -14.20 18.68
C ASN A 107 1.01 -14.12 19.94
N THR A 108 1.18 -15.03 20.90
CA THR A 108 0.43 -15.01 22.16
C THR A 108 0.70 -13.72 22.93
N LEU A 109 1.97 -13.37 23.15
CA LEU A 109 2.36 -12.12 23.81
C LEU A 109 1.83 -10.89 23.07
N SER A 110 1.89 -10.87 21.74
CA SER A 110 1.36 -9.79 20.90
C SER A 110 -0.14 -9.58 21.11
N SER A 111 -0.92 -10.66 21.12
CA SER A 111 -2.37 -10.61 21.38
C SER A 111 -2.71 -10.13 22.80
N LEU A 112 -1.97 -10.61 23.81
CA LEU A 112 -2.11 -10.17 25.19
C LEU A 112 -1.80 -8.67 25.34
N LEU A 113 -0.63 -8.24 24.82
CA LEU A 113 -0.17 -6.85 24.87
C LEU A 113 -1.16 -5.92 24.17
N SER A 114 -1.63 -6.28 22.98
CA SER A 114 -2.65 -5.51 22.25
C SER A 114 -3.90 -5.29 23.11
N THR A 115 -4.39 -6.37 23.74
CA THR A 115 -5.65 -6.38 24.48
C THR A 115 -5.55 -5.58 25.77
N PHE A 116 -4.50 -5.81 26.58
CA PHE A 116 -4.28 -5.06 27.81
C PHE A 116 -4.00 -3.59 27.55
N LEU A 117 -3.11 -3.27 26.60
CA LEU A 117 -2.77 -1.87 26.33
C LEU A 117 -3.97 -1.12 25.73
N ALA A 118 -4.78 -1.76 24.88
CA ALA A 118 -6.00 -1.14 24.39
C ALA A 118 -6.99 -0.82 25.52
N SER A 119 -7.09 -1.71 26.51
CA SER A 119 -7.89 -1.49 27.72
C SER A 119 -7.33 -0.35 28.59
N TYR A 120 -6.02 -0.29 28.78
CA TYR A 120 -5.38 0.73 29.63
C TYR A 120 -5.40 2.13 29.03
N VAL A 121 -5.24 2.25 27.72
CA VAL A 121 -5.13 3.56 27.06
C VAL A 121 -6.44 3.99 26.39
N GLY A 122 -7.39 3.08 26.18
CA GLY A 122 -8.68 3.38 25.52
C GLY A 122 -8.58 3.61 24.00
N HIS A 123 -7.43 3.28 23.41
CA HIS A 123 -7.17 3.38 21.97
C HIS A 123 -6.77 2.01 21.42
N LEU A 124 -7.03 1.77 20.13
CA LEU A 124 -6.56 0.56 19.47
C LEU A 124 -5.02 0.50 19.50
N VAL A 125 -4.50 -0.68 19.82
CA VAL A 125 -3.06 -0.97 19.75
C VAL A 125 -2.86 -2.00 18.65
N GLU A 126 -2.34 -1.54 17.53
CA GLU A 126 -1.98 -2.38 16.39
C GLU A 126 -0.73 -3.18 16.75
N THR A 127 -0.74 -4.46 16.38
CA THR A 127 0.38 -5.34 16.69
C THR A 127 0.79 -6.19 15.51
N LYS A 128 2.08 -6.49 15.44
CA LYS A 128 2.67 -7.41 14.48
C LYS A 128 3.77 -8.19 15.15
N SER A 129 3.80 -9.49 14.92
CA SER A 129 4.81 -10.38 15.48
C SER A 129 5.52 -11.15 14.39
N ASP A 130 6.80 -11.38 14.62
CA ASP A 130 7.63 -12.33 13.91
C ASP A 130 8.28 -13.30 14.94
N PRO A 131 9.06 -14.31 14.52
CA PRO A 131 9.72 -15.24 15.46
C PRO A 131 10.63 -14.62 16.52
N TYR A 132 11.05 -13.37 16.31
CA TYR A 132 12.10 -12.71 17.08
C TYR A 132 11.68 -11.37 17.68
N ARG A 133 10.55 -10.79 17.25
CA ARG A 133 10.12 -9.43 17.60
C ARG A 133 8.61 -9.27 17.61
N ILE A 134 8.15 -8.31 18.39
CA ILE A 134 6.77 -7.83 18.44
C ILE A 134 6.80 -6.30 18.28
N LEU A 135 6.10 -5.78 17.27
CA LEU A 135 5.86 -4.36 17.07
C LEU A 135 4.48 -4.01 17.64
N LEU A 136 4.44 -2.96 18.43
CA LEU A 136 3.24 -2.34 18.97
C LEU A 136 3.18 -0.88 18.48
N SER A 137 2.04 -0.44 17.96
CA SER A 137 1.83 0.96 17.59
C SER A 137 0.43 1.43 17.97
N SER A 138 0.31 2.70 18.34
CA SER A 138 -0.98 3.31 18.66
C SER A 138 -0.98 4.80 18.31
N SER A 139 -2.16 5.40 18.28
CA SER A 139 -2.31 6.86 18.13
C SER A 139 -1.78 7.64 19.34
N VAL A 140 -1.58 6.95 20.46
CA VAL A 140 -1.20 7.48 21.77
C VAL A 140 0.07 6.81 22.26
N ARG A 141 0.82 7.50 23.11
CA ARG A 141 2.07 6.99 23.66
C ARG A 141 1.83 5.76 24.53
N LEU A 142 2.54 4.67 24.24
CA LEU A 142 2.58 3.49 25.08
C LEU A 142 3.58 3.71 26.22
N SER A 143 3.10 3.65 27.46
CA SER A 143 3.95 3.89 28.64
C SER A 143 4.72 2.63 29.04
N LYS A 144 5.97 2.81 29.48
CA LYS A 144 6.81 1.74 30.03
C LYS A 144 6.09 0.96 31.13
N GLY A 145 5.51 1.67 32.10
CA GLY A 145 4.81 1.05 33.23
C GLY A 145 3.61 0.18 32.81
N ASN A 146 2.88 0.55 31.75
CA ASN A 146 1.77 -0.27 31.26
C ASN A 146 2.25 -1.56 30.61
N ILE A 147 3.37 -1.52 29.88
CA ILE A 147 3.96 -2.71 29.26
C ILE A 147 4.58 -3.62 30.33
N GLU A 148 5.32 -3.05 31.28
CA GLU A 148 5.92 -3.81 32.38
C GLU A 148 4.86 -4.51 33.25
N LYS A 149 3.74 -3.85 33.55
CA LYS A 149 2.61 -4.48 34.26
C LYS A 149 2.15 -5.77 33.58
N ILE A 150 2.05 -5.79 32.25
CA ILE A 150 1.61 -6.98 31.51
C ILE A 150 2.62 -8.13 31.67
N PHE A 151 3.90 -7.85 31.83
CA PHE A 151 4.90 -8.90 32.06
C PHE A 151 4.95 -9.39 33.51
N TYR A 152 4.69 -8.50 34.48
CA TYR A 152 4.87 -8.80 35.90
C TYR A 152 3.58 -9.20 36.64
N ASP A 153 2.41 -8.78 36.16
CA ASP A 153 1.13 -9.14 36.77
C ASP A 153 0.79 -10.61 36.53
N GLU A 154 -0.03 -11.18 37.42
CA GLU A 154 -0.53 -12.53 37.31
C GLU A 154 -1.95 -12.52 36.73
N TYR A 155 -2.16 -13.30 35.67
CA TYR A 155 -3.45 -13.43 35.01
C TYR A 155 -3.52 -14.75 34.24
N ASP A 156 -4.75 -15.16 33.92
CA ASP A 156 -4.98 -16.32 33.07
C ASP A 156 -4.76 -15.97 31.60
N VAL A 157 -3.60 -16.38 31.07
CA VAL A 157 -3.20 -16.21 29.67
C VAL A 157 -4.25 -16.77 28.71
N GLU A 158 -4.84 -17.94 29.00
CA GLU A 158 -5.79 -18.58 28.09
C GLU A 158 -7.08 -17.75 28.00
N THR A 159 -7.62 -17.35 29.14
CA THR A 159 -8.85 -16.53 29.20
C THR A 159 -8.69 -15.21 28.46
N ILE A 160 -7.57 -14.48 28.67
CA ILE A 160 -7.32 -13.20 27.99
C ILE A 160 -7.07 -13.41 26.50
N LEU A 161 -6.34 -14.46 26.12
CA LEU A 161 -6.12 -14.80 24.72
C LEU A 161 -7.45 -15.09 24.01
N ILE A 162 -8.32 -15.92 24.60
CA ILE A 162 -9.65 -16.22 24.03
C ILE A 162 -10.47 -14.94 23.87
N ALA A 163 -10.44 -14.04 24.86
CA ALA A 163 -11.11 -12.74 24.77
C ALA A 163 -10.55 -11.88 23.63
N SER A 164 -9.22 -11.88 23.43
CA SER A 164 -8.57 -11.14 22.33
C SER A 164 -8.93 -11.67 20.94
N LEU A 165 -9.29 -12.95 20.84
CA LEU A 165 -9.66 -13.60 19.58
C LEU A 165 -11.11 -13.35 19.19
N ALA A 166 -11.95 -12.95 20.15
CA ALA A 166 -13.35 -12.65 19.90
C ALA A 166 -13.48 -11.55 18.82
N ASN A 167 -14.38 -11.76 17.85
CA ASN A 167 -14.58 -10.87 16.69
C ASN A 167 -13.39 -10.71 15.74
N THR A 168 -12.29 -11.47 15.89
CA THR A 168 -11.18 -11.44 14.93
C THR A 168 -11.54 -12.18 13.65
N TYR A 169 -10.94 -11.76 12.54
CA TYR A 169 -11.09 -12.46 11.26
C TYR A 169 -10.61 -13.91 11.36
N ASN A 170 -9.49 -14.15 12.05
CA ASN A 170 -8.90 -15.49 12.22
C ASN A 170 -9.88 -16.45 12.90
N LEU A 171 -10.53 -16.00 13.98
CA LEU A 171 -11.54 -16.81 14.66
C LEU A 171 -12.75 -17.07 13.75
N ASN A 172 -13.29 -16.05 13.09
CA ASN A 172 -14.42 -16.21 12.18
C ASN A 172 -14.10 -17.19 11.03
N TRP A 173 -12.89 -17.11 10.47
CA TRP A 173 -12.43 -18.04 9.45
C TRP A 173 -12.35 -19.48 9.97
N ARG A 174 -11.79 -19.68 11.17
CA ARG A 174 -11.71 -21.02 11.78
C ARG A 174 -13.09 -21.59 12.11
N VAL A 175 -13.98 -20.77 12.66
CA VAL A 175 -15.38 -21.14 12.90
C VAL A 175 -16.06 -21.58 11.61
N TRP A 176 -15.83 -20.88 10.50
CA TRP A 176 -16.39 -21.27 9.20
C TRP A 176 -15.90 -22.64 8.73
N ILE A 177 -14.58 -22.90 8.81
CA ILE A 177 -13.99 -24.19 8.43
C ILE A 177 -14.52 -25.31 9.31
N VAL A 178 -14.50 -25.13 10.64
CA VAL A 178 -15.00 -26.13 11.59
C VAL A 178 -16.50 -26.38 11.36
N SER A 179 -17.28 -25.35 11.10
CA SER A 179 -18.72 -25.49 10.78
C SER A 179 -18.97 -26.33 9.53
N LYS A 180 -18.10 -26.22 8.51
CA LYS A 180 -18.14 -27.12 7.35
C LYS A 180 -17.80 -28.56 7.71
N LYS A 181 -16.80 -28.79 8.57
CA LYS A 181 -16.42 -30.13 9.05
C LYS A 181 -17.56 -30.78 9.85
N PHE A 182 -18.29 -30.00 10.64
CA PHE A 182 -19.44 -30.44 11.43
C PHE A 182 -20.74 -30.58 10.60
N GLY A 183 -20.72 -30.22 9.32
CA GLY A 183 -21.90 -30.31 8.44
C GLY A 183 -22.94 -29.20 8.66
N LEU A 184 -22.63 -28.16 9.44
CA LEU A 184 -23.50 -27.00 9.63
C LEU A 184 -23.53 -26.09 8.39
N VAL A 185 -22.41 -26.04 7.66
CA VAL A 185 -22.26 -25.25 6.42
C VAL A 185 -21.88 -26.20 5.30
N ASP A 186 -22.54 -26.08 4.15
CA ASP A 186 -22.22 -26.89 2.98
C ASP A 186 -20.78 -26.62 2.47
N LYS A 187 -20.12 -27.68 1.98
CA LYS A 187 -18.71 -27.64 1.56
C LYS A 187 -18.45 -26.61 0.47
N ASN A 188 -19.40 -26.39 -0.43
CA ASN A 188 -19.25 -25.53 -1.61
C ASN A 188 -19.59 -24.05 -1.34
N VAL A 189 -20.09 -23.71 -0.15
CA VAL A 189 -20.47 -22.33 0.17
C VAL A 189 -19.23 -21.46 0.32
N VAL A 190 -19.24 -20.31 -0.36
CA VAL A 190 -18.15 -19.33 -0.28
C VAL A 190 -18.18 -18.66 1.10
N TYR A 191 -17.00 -18.38 1.64
CA TYR A 191 -16.88 -17.73 2.95
C TYR A 191 -17.65 -16.41 3.01
N ASP A 192 -18.45 -16.26 4.08
CA ASP A 192 -19.13 -15.02 4.42
C ASP A 192 -18.76 -14.62 5.86
N LYS A 193 -18.13 -13.45 6.02
CA LYS A 193 -17.67 -12.93 7.31
C LYS A 193 -18.83 -12.70 8.30
N ARG A 194 -19.97 -12.20 7.83
CA ARG A 194 -21.12 -11.90 8.70
C ARG A 194 -21.76 -13.19 9.19
N LEU A 195 -21.92 -14.16 8.29
CA LEU A 195 -22.47 -15.46 8.63
C LEU A 195 -21.53 -16.24 9.57
N ALA A 196 -20.22 -16.21 9.34
CA ALA A 196 -19.24 -16.83 10.22
C ALA A 196 -19.29 -16.26 11.65
N ARG A 197 -19.38 -14.93 11.78
CA ARG A 197 -19.57 -14.27 13.08
C ARG A 197 -20.88 -14.69 13.74
N PHE A 198 -21.97 -14.71 12.98
CA PHE A 198 -23.27 -15.15 13.48
C PHE A 198 -23.25 -16.59 14.00
N ILE A 199 -22.56 -17.50 13.29
CA ILE A 199 -22.36 -18.87 13.74
C ILE A 199 -21.56 -18.88 15.05
N TYR A 200 -20.46 -18.13 15.14
CA TYR A 200 -19.70 -18.05 16.39
C TYR A 200 -20.56 -17.59 17.57
N ASP A 201 -21.30 -16.49 17.41
CA ASP A 201 -22.12 -15.91 18.48
C ASP A 201 -23.22 -16.89 18.93
N ARG A 202 -23.95 -17.49 17.97
CA ARG A 202 -25.04 -18.45 18.24
C ARG A 202 -24.54 -19.76 18.83
N TYR A 203 -23.38 -20.26 18.41
CA TYR A 203 -22.84 -21.56 18.79
C TYR A 203 -21.68 -21.47 19.79
N SER A 204 -21.50 -20.31 20.43
CA SER A 204 -20.41 -20.01 21.38
C SER A 204 -20.22 -21.05 22.48
N LYS A 205 -21.32 -21.65 22.98
CA LYS A 205 -21.32 -22.67 24.04
C LYS A 205 -21.24 -24.12 23.55
N THR A 206 -21.08 -24.34 22.25
CA THR A 206 -21.11 -25.68 21.64
C THR A 206 -19.72 -26.19 21.26
N ALA A 207 -19.64 -27.45 20.81
CA ALA A 207 -18.39 -28.07 20.34
C ALA A 207 -17.76 -27.32 19.15
N ILE A 208 -18.56 -26.67 18.30
CA ILE A 208 -18.05 -25.91 17.13
C ILE A 208 -17.13 -24.78 17.58
N SER A 209 -17.59 -23.97 18.54
CA SER A 209 -16.80 -22.86 19.09
C SER A 209 -15.56 -23.38 19.82
N LYS A 210 -15.72 -24.40 20.66
CA LYS A 210 -14.60 -25.01 21.41
C LYS A 210 -13.52 -25.55 20.48
N GLU A 211 -13.90 -26.27 19.43
CA GLU A 211 -12.95 -26.82 18.46
C GLU A 211 -12.29 -25.73 17.62
N SER A 212 -13.03 -24.68 17.24
CA SER A 212 -12.48 -23.54 16.49
C SER A 212 -11.41 -22.80 17.28
N ILE A 213 -11.65 -22.57 18.58
CA ILE A 213 -10.69 -21.96 19.49
C ILE A 213 -9.49 -22.89 19.70
N ARG A 214 -9.73 -24.19 19.94
CA ARG A 214 -8.67 -25.18 20.13
C ARG A 214 -7.74 -25.28 18.92
N GLU A 215 -8.29 -25.40 17.70
CA GLU A 215 -7.49 -25.41 16.46
C GLU A 215 -6.70 -24.11 16.29
N LEU A 216 -7.34 -22.95 16.52
CA LEU A 216 -6.67 -21.66 16.36
C LEU A 216 -5.53 -21.47 17.35
N ILE A 217 -5.75 -21.81 18.63
CA ILE A 217 -4.73 -21.77 19.67
C ILE A 217 -3.60 -22.73 19.29
N HIS A 218 -3.92 -23.97 18.93
CA HIS A 218 -2.92 -24.96 18.54
C HIS A 218 -2.05 -24.51 17.36
N ASP A 219 -2.64 -23.92 16.32
CA ASP A 219 -1.93 -23.57 15.10
C ASP A 219 -1.11 -22.29 15.25
N LYS A 220 -1.63 -21.29 15.97
CA LYS A 220 -1.06 -19.93 15.99
C LYS A 220 -0.42 -19.49 17.29
N PHE A 221 -0.74 -20.13 18.40
CA PHE A 221 -0.44 -19.65 19.75
C PHE A 221 0.19 -20.75 20.61
N ASP A 222 0.86 -20.35 21.68
CA ASP A 222 1.36 -21.28 22.69
C ASP A 222 1.11 -20.73 24.09
N VAL A 223 0.00 -21.14 24.69
CA VAL A 223 -0.42 -20.68 26.02
C VAL A 223 0.54 -21.19 27.10
N LYS A 224 0.88 -22.48 27.07
CA LYS A 224 1.68 -23.13 28.12
C LYS A 224 3.09 -22.55 28.20
N SER A 225 3.77 -22.46 27.04
CA SER A 225 5.12 -21.91 27.00
C SER A 225 5.12 -20.41 27.30
N THR A 226 4.07 -19.68 26.93
CA THR A 226 3.96 -18.25 27.29
C THR A 226 3.78 -18.05 28.80
N GLN A 227 2.96 -18.86 29.47
CA GLN A 227 2.83 -18.83 30.93
C GLN A 227 4.18 -19.08 31.62
N GLU A 228 4.93 -20.04 31.11
CA GLU A 228 6.27 -20.36 31.61
C GLU A 228 7.27 -19.20 31.37
N VAL A 229 7.25 -18.56 30.20
CA VAL A 229 8.06 -17.36 29.92
C VAL A 229 7.72 -16.23 30.89
N LEU A 230 6.44 -15.93 31.10
CA LEU A 230 6.01 -14.89 32.05
C LEU A 230 6.45 -15.23 33.48
N ARG A 231 6.38 -16.50 33.89
CA ARG A 231 6.92 -16.97 35.17
C ARG A 231 8.42 -16.73 35.28
N LYS A 232 9.20 -17.06 34.24
CA LYS A 232 10.65 -16.82 34.19
C LYS A 232 11.02 -15.34 34.27
N ILE A 233 10.23 -14.47 33.64
CA ILE A 233 10.39 -13.01 33.75
C ILE A 233 10.14 -12.55 35.20
N ARG A 234 9.05 -12.99 35.82
CA ARG A 234 8.74 -12.67 37.24
C ARG A 234 9.83 -13.16 38.20
N ASN A 235 10.40 -14.34 37.93
CA ASN A 235 11.50 -14.92 38.69
C ASN A 235 12.88 -14.30 38.40
N LYS A 236 12.96 -13.30 37.52
CA LYS A 236 14.22 -12.68 37.05
C LYS A 236 15.19 -13.64 36.34
N GLU A 237 14.69 -14.76 35.83
CA GLU A 237 15.45 -15.67 34.95
C GLU A 237 15.59 -15.08 33.54
N ILE A 238 14.61 -14.27 33.13
CA ILE A 238 14.63 -13.45 31.90
C ILE A 238 14.57 -11.98 32.32
N SER A 239 15.53 -11.19 31.84
CA SER A 239 15.63 -9.76 32.09
C SER A 239 14.96 -8.96 30.97
N ILE A 240 14.27 -7.87 31.33
CA ILE A 240 13.69 -6.92 30.39
C ILE A 240 14.49 -5.62 30.45
N HIS A 241 14.98 -5.17 29.29
CA HIS A 241 15.77 -3.95 29.14
C HIS A 241 15.00 -2.93 28.32
N TRP A 242 14.77 -1.74 28.88
CA TRP A 242 14.04 -0.66 28.20
C TRP A 242 15.01 0.38 27.62
N LEU A 243 14.86 0.70 26.34
CA LEU A 243 15.65 1.68 25.62
C LEU A 243 14.73 2.73 24.97
N ASP A 244 14.86 3.98 25.41
CA ASP A 244 14.21 5.11 24.72
C ASP A 244 15.17 5.64 23.64
N LEU A 245 14.73 5.57 22.38
CA LEU A 245 15.55 5.90 21.21
C LEU A 245 14.90 7.01 20.38
N SER A 246 15.72 7.76 19.63
CA SER A 246 15.25 8.72 18.64
C SER A 246 14.72 8.04 17.37
N ASP A 247 15.30 6.89 17.02
CA ASP A 247 14.85 6.01 15.94
C ASP A 247 15.18 4.54 16.28
N PHE A 248 14.47 3.61 15.65
CA PHE A 248 14.63 2.17 15.87
C PHE A 248 16.00 1.66 15.40
N SER A 249 16.52 0.65 16.09
CA SER A 249 17.77 0.01 15.71
C SER A 249 17.66 -0.65 14.32
N PRO A 250 18.78 -0.88 13.62
CA PRO A 250 18.74 -1.60 12.34
C PRO A 250 18.20 -3.03 12.48
N VAL A 251 18.31 -3.62 13.68
CA VAL A 251 17.68 -4.92 13.96
C VAL A 251 16.16 -4.77 13.93
N ALA A 252 15.58 -3.71 14.48
CA ALA A 252 14.13 -3.49 14.45
C ALA A 252 13.58 -3.09 13.06
N GLN A 253 14.42 -2.59 12.14
CA GLN A 253 13.95 -2.06 10.84
C GLN A 253 13.10 -3.05 10.04
N SER A 254 13.43 -4.35 10.00
CA SER A 254 12.67 -5.29 9.16
C SER A 254 11.23 -5.51 9.62
N ILE A 255 10.90 -5.37 10.91
CA ILE A 255 9.50 -5.45 11.36
C ILE A 255 8.78 -4.11 11.15
N VAL A 256 9.49 -2.99 11.30
CA VAL A 256 8.97 -1.62 11.11
C VAL A 256 8.68 -1.31 9.63
N GLU A 257 9.58 -1.65 8.72
CA GLU A 257 9.39 -1.43 7.27
C GLU A 257 8.23 -2.26 6.74
N HIS A 258 8.13 -3.53 7.14
CA HIS A 258 7.00 -4.36 6.81
C HIS A 258 5.68 -3.87 7.42
N HIS A 259 5.72 -3.09 8.51
CA HIS A 259 4.53 -2.43 9.06
C HIS A 259 4.14 -1.23 8.19
N SER A 260 5.07 -0.34 7.83
CA SER A 260 4.78 0.78 6.93
C SER A 260 4.22 0.35 5.56
N LYS A 261 4.57 -0.86 5.10
CA LYS A 261 4.04 -1.47 3.87
C LYS A 261 2.75 -2.29 4.07
N SER A 262 2.46 -2.78 5.28
CA SER A 262 1.24 -3.58 5.58
C SER A 262 0.14 -2.82 6.32
N SER A 263 0.44 -1.65 6.87
CA SER A 263 -0.54 -0.65 7.29
C SER A 263 -1.14 -0.07 6.02
N SER A 264 -2.09 -0.79 5.47
CA SER A 264 -3.11 -0.28 4.57
C SER A 264 -4.08 0.63 5.34
N THR A 265 -3.55 1.59 6.10
CA THR A 265 -4.25 2.85 6.36
C THR A 265 -3.94 3.69 5.13
N PRO A 266 -4.90 3.92 4.23
CA PRO A 266 -4.62 4.63 2.99
C PRO A 266 -4.38 6.09 3.33
N LEU A 267 -3.12 6.46 3.60
CA LEU A 267 -2.58 7.73 3.15
C LEU A 267 -2.42 7.62 1.63
N SER A 268 -3.62 7.69 1.03
CA SER A 268 -4.07 7.66 -0.35
C SER A 268 -3.23 6.88 -1.38
N ILE A 269 -3.76 5.70 -1.76
CA ILE A 269 -3.48 5.09 -3.08
C ILE A 269 -3.69 6.14 -4.19
N GLU A 270 -4.59 7.12 -3.98
CA GLU A 270 -4.74 8.28 -4.87
C GLU A 270 -3.43 9.04 -5.09
N ARG A 271 -2.58 9.28 -4.07
CA ARG A 271 -1.27 9.93 -4.28
C ARG A 271 -0.36 9.08 -5.15
N GLY A 272 -0.27 7.78 -4.89
CA GLY A 272 0.53 6.86 -5.72
C GLY A 272 0.02 6.77 -7.16
N VAL A 273 -1.30 6.77 -7.37
CA VAL A 273 -1.90 6.78 -8.71
C VAL A 273 -1.67 8.13 -9.40
N LEU A 274 -1.81 9.25 -8.69
CA LEU A 274 -1.54 10.59 -9.22
C LEU A 274 -0.06 10.76 -9.60
N GLU A 275 0.88 10.22 -8.82
CA GLU A 275 2.30 10.20 -9.17
C GLU A 275 2.57 9.41 -10.46
N LEU A 276 1.95 8.24 -10.63
CA LEU A 276 2.06 7.45 -11.85
C LEU A 276 1.47 8.17 -13.07
N ILE A 277 0.32 8.85 -12.88
CA ILE A 277 -0.29 9.67 -13.92
C ILE A 277 0.64 10.82 -14.30
N LYS A 278 1.22 11.51 -13.32
CA LYS A 278 2.16 12.60 -13.53
C LYS A 278 3.37 12.15 -14.33
N ASP A 279 4.03 11.06 -13.93
CA ASP A 279 5.18 10.50 -14.64
C ASP A 279 4.83 10.09 -16.09
N ARG A 280 3.64 9.51 -16.30
CA ARG A 280 3.14 9.18 -17.65
C ARG A 280 2.93 10.44 -18.50
N LEU A 281 2.24 11.45 -17.97
CA LEU A 281 1.97 12.70 -18.71
C LEU A 281 3.28 13.41 -19.06
N ASP A 282 4.24 13.46 -18.14
CA ASP A 282 5.57 14.05 -18.35
C ASP A 282 6.39 13.35 -19.44
N LYS A 283 6.24 12.03 -19.59
CA LYS A 283 6.90 11.21 -20.63
C LYS A 283 6.17 11.20 -21.98
N THR A 284 5.02 11.87 -22.09
CA THR A 284 4.25 11.89 -23.33
C THR A 284 4.99 12.65 -24.42
N LYS A 285 5.08 12.05 -25.61
CA LYS A 285 5.77 12.65 -26.77
C LYS A 285 4.79 13.43 -27.63
N HIS A 286 5.16 14.67 -27.91
CA HIS A 286 4.38 15.61 -28.72
C HIS A 286 5.16 16.06 -29.94
N ARG A 287 4.47 16.16 -31.07
CA ARG A 287 4.96 16.90 -32.24
C ARG A 287 4.39 18.31 -32.17
N LEU A 288 5.26 19.27 -31.87
CA LEU A 288 4.93 20.69 -31.87
C LEU A 288 5.08 21.26 -33.28
N ILE A 289 4.10 22.02 -33.74
CA ILE A 289 4.08 22.61 -35.09
C ILE A 289 3.70 24.08 -35.00
N CYS A 290 4.41 24.97 -35.69
CA CYS A 290 4.01 26.37 -35.76
C CYS A 290 2.87 26.58 -36.75
N ILE A 291 1.70 27.02 -36.28
CA ILE A 291 0.53 27.22 -37.16
C ILE A 291 0.67 28.47 -38.04
N ARG A 292 1.47 29.46 -37.62
CA ARG A 292 1.67 30.72 -38.36
C ARG A 292 2.50 30.52 -39.62
N CYS A 293 3.60 29.76 -39.53
CA CYS A 293 4.49 29.58 -40.68
C CYS A 293 4.45 28.19 -41.30
N GLY A 294 3.90 27.17 -40.62
CA GLY A 294 3.86 25.78 -41.09
C GLY A 294 5.21 25.07 -41.23
N LYS A 295 6.33 25.83 -41.19
CA LYS A 295 7.70 25.36 -41.50
C LYS A 295 8.49 24.84 -40.30
N TRP A 296 8.05 25.09 -39.07
CA TRP A 296 8.78 24.68 -37.86
C TRP A 296 8.01 23.55 -37.19
N GLU A 297 8.70 22.43 -36.99
CA GLU A 297 8.22 21.30 -36.21
C GLU A 297 9.32 20.82 -35.26
N ARG A 298 8.92 20.24 -34.12
CA ARG A 298 9.84 19.63 -33.16
C ARG A 298 9.14 18.50 -32.41
N LEU A 299 9.83 17.37 -32.27
CA LEU A 299 9.42 16.30 -31.36
C LEU A 299 10.01 16.59 -29.97
N VAL A 300 9.16 16.56 -28.94
CA VAL A 300 9.55 16.82 -27.54
C VAL A 300 8.76 15.93 -26.60
N GLU A 301 9.33 15.64 -25.44
CA GLU A 301 8.56 15.13 -24.29
C GLU A 301 7.99 16.29 -23.47
N THR A 302 6.82 16.09 -22.84
CA THR A 302 6.16 17.12 -22.01
C THR A 302 7.10 17.72 -20.96
N ARG A 303 7.94 16.88 -20.33
CA ARG A 303 8.94 17.34 -19.34
C ARG A 303 10.00 18.29 -19.88
N GLU A 304 10.36 18.17 -21.16
CA GLU A 304 11.43 18.94 -21.82
C GLU A 304 10.98 20.34 -22.26
N VAL A 305 9.68 20.60 -22.22
CA VAL A 305 9.09 21.85 -22.68
C VAL A 305 9.19 22.92 -21.59
N MET A 306 9.71 24.09 -21.97
CA MET A 306 9.73 25.30 -21.15
C MET A 306 8.37 26.01 -21.18
N ASP A 307 8.07 26.84 -20.19
CA ASP A 307 6.77 27.51 -20.07
C ASP A 307 6.40 28.39 -21.27
N SER A 308 7.39 28.97 -21.96
CA SER A 308 7.18 29.70 -23.20
C SER A 308 7.68 28.91 -24.41
N ILE A 309 6.77 28.56 -25.31
CA ILE A 309 7.07 27.89 -26.57
C ILE A 309 7.00 28.91 -27.71
N SER A 310 8.07 29.04 -28.48
CA SER A 310 8.13 29.94 -29.63
C SER A 310 8.75 29.26 -30.85
N CYS A 311 8.30 29.68 -32.02
CA CYS A 311 8.81 29.21 -33.30
C CYS A 311 10.19 29.79 -33.56
N LYS A 312 11.21 28.93 -33.70
CA LYS A 312 12.58 29.35 -34.04
C LYS A 312 12.74 29.94 -35.45
N LYS A 313 11.74 29.78 -36.33
CA LYS A 313 11.78 30.31 -37.71
C LYS A 313 11.10 31.67 -37.87
N CYS A 314 9.98 31.91 -37.19
CA CYS A 314 9.17 33.13 -37.39
C CYS A 314 8.85 33.90 -36.10
N GLY A 315 9.37 33.45 -34.95
CA GLY A 315 9.15 34.07 -33.64
C GLY A 315 7.74 33.93 -33.07
N SER A 316 6.80 33.32 -33.81
CA SER A 316 5.42 33.16 -33.34
C SER A 316 5.31 32.25 -32.11
N ARG A 317 4.43 32.62 -31.18
CA ARG A 317 4.04 31.79 -30.02
C ARG A 317 2.85 30.87 -30.31
N LEU A 318 2.24 30.98 -31.50
CA LEU A 318 1.15 30.11 -31.94
C LEU A 318 1.70 28.75 -32.39
N ILE A 319 1.92 27.87 -31.41
CA ILE A 319 2.43 26.52 -31.57
C ILE A 319 1.33 25.53 -31.20
N THR A 320 0.96 24.67 -32.14
CA THR A 320 0.02 23.57 -31.90
C THR A 320 0.77 22.29 -31.51
N THR A 321 0.04 21.29 -31.03
CA THR A 321 0.54 19.96 -30.68
C THR A 321 -0.28 18.88 -31.36
N THR A 322 0.37 17.80 -31.78
CA THR A 322 -0.27 16.57 -32.25
C THR A 322 0.51 15.34 -31.78
N PHE A 323 -0.02 14.15 -32.06
CA PHE A 323 0.63 12.87 -31.77
C PHE A 323 1.99 12.77 -32.49
N SER A 324 2.94 12.08 -31.89
CA SER A 324 4.29 11.90 -32.46
C SER A 324 4.29 11.29 -33.87
N SER A 325 3.31 10.43 -34.16
CA SER A 325 3.11 9.73 -35.43
C SER A 325 2.30 10.52 -36.47
N ASP A 326 1.74 11.68 -36.13
CA ASP A 326 0.98 12.50 -37.08
C ASP A 326 1.93 13.37 -37.92
N TYR A 327 2.14 12.95 -39.16
CA TYR A 327 2.91 13.68 -40.17
C TYR A 327 2.04 14.46 -41.16
N GLU A 328 0.72 14.39 -41.04
CA GLU A 328 -0.21 15.01 -41.97
C GLU A 328 -0.52 16.45 -41.59
N LEU A 329 -0.61 16.75 -40.29
CA LEU A 329 -1.03 18.07 -39.82
C LEU A 329 -0.14 19.22 -40.32
N SER A 330 1.18 18.99 -40.44
CA SER A 330 2.11 19.98 -40.99
C SER A 330 1.82 20.33 -42.45
N LYS A 331 1.40 19.32 -43.25
CA LYS A 331 0.99 19.49 -44.65
C LYS A 331 -0.34 20.24 -44.74
N ILE A 332 -1.32 19.89 -43.90
CA ILE A 332 -2.62 20.55 -43.85
C ILE A 332 -2.47 22.05 -43.54
N ILE A 333 -1.66 22.38 -42.52
CA ILE A 333 -1.37 23.78 -42.16
C ILE A 333 -0.69 24.51 -43.33
N SER A 334 0.31 23.87 -43.96
CA SER A 334 1.04 24.46 -45.09
C SER A 334 0.14 24.71 -46.30
N ASN A 335 -0.77 23.79 -46.61
CA ASN A 335 -1.72 23.90 -47.72
C ASN A 335 -2.74 25.02 -47.46
N LYS A 336 -3.27 25.11 -46.24
CA LYS A 336 -4.16 26.22 -45.84
C LYS A 336 -3.48 27.58 -46.00
N LEU A 337 -2.23 27.71 -45.54
CA LEU A 337 -1.47 28.95 -45.64
C LEU A 337 -1.15 29.36 -47.09
N ARG A 338 -1.06 28.39 -48.02
CA ARG A 338 -0.86 28.63 -49.46
C ARG A 338 -2.16 28.92 -50.21
N GLY A 339 -3.31 28.88 -49.53
CA GLY A 339 -4.63 29.06 -50.16
C GLY A 339 -5.09 27.85 -50.97
N SER A 340 -4.50 26.67 -50.78
CA SER A 340 -4.94 25.44 -51.45
C SER A 340 -6.26 24.95 -50.86
N GLU A 341 -7.10 24.32 -51.69
CA GLU A 341 -8.33 23.67 -51.22
C GLU A 341 -8.00 22.55 -50.23
N ILE A 342 -8.70 22.57 -49.10
CA ILE A 342 -8.66 21.50 -48.10
C ILE A 342 -10.08 20.98 -47.91
N ASN A 343 -10.21 19.66 -47.75
CA ASN A 343 -11.52 19.05 -47.54
C ASN A 343 -12.09 19.38 -46.15
N SER A 344 -13.37 19.04 -45.93
CA SER A 344 -14.07 19.32 -44.66
C SER A 344 -13.36 18.70 -43.44
N GLU A 345 -12.82 17.48 -43.57
CA GLU A 345 -12.11 16.79 -42.49
C GLU A 345 -10.77 17.46 -42.14
N GLN A 346 -9.99 17.86 -43.16
CA GLN A 346 -8.74 18.60 -43.02
C GLN A 346 -8.99 19.98 -42.40
N ASN A 347 -10.08 20.64 -42.78
CA ASN A 347 -10.47 21.91 -42.17
C ASN A 347 -10.80 21.72 -40.68
N HIS A 348 -11.53 20.66 -40.32
CA HIS A 348 -11.80 20.33 -38.92
C HIS A 348 -10.52 20.02 -38.12
N LYS A 349 -9.55 19.29 -38.71
CA LYS A 349 -8.22 19.06 -38.10
C LYS A 349 -7.46 20.38 -37.90
N PHE A 350 -7.52 21.28 -38.88
CA PHE A 350 -6.89 22.61 -38.79
C PHE A 350 -7.52 23.47 -37.67
N GLU A 351 -8.85 23.54 -37.59
CA GLU A 351 -9.56 24.27 -36.53
C GLU A 351 -9.22 23.75 -35.13
N ARG A 352 -9.15 22.41 -34.97
CA ARG A 352 -8.69 21.80 -33.72
C ARG A 352 -7.25 22.19 -33.39
N ALA A 353 -6.36 22.17 -34.38
CA ALA A 353 -4.97 22.57 -34.20
C ALA A 353 -4.85 24.05 -33.83
N TRP A 354 -5.69 24.93 -34.38
CA TRP A 354 -5.76 26.33 -34.03
C TRP A 354 -6.20 26.54 -32.58
N LYS A 355 -7.28 25.87 -32.15
CA LYS A 355 -7.73 25.87 -30.75
C LYS A 355 -6.63 25.38 -29.81
N ALA A 356 -5.93 24.29 -30.15
CA ALA A 356 -4.79 23.79 -29.36
C ALA A 356 -3.65 24.81 -29.27
N ALA A 357 -3.32 25.49 -30.38
CA ALA A 357 -2.29 26.53 -30.39
C ALA A 357 -2.67 27.72 -29.49
N SER A 358 -3.95 28.09 -29.45
CA SER A 358 -4.45 29.11 -28.53
C SER A 358 -4.28 28.70 -27.07
N LEU A 359 -4.60 27.45 -26.71
CA LEU A 359 -4.41 26.94 -25.35
C LEU A 359 -2.93 26.94 -24.94
N ILE A 360 -2.05 26.48 -25.83
CA ILE A 360 -0.60 26.46 -25.57
C ILE A 360 -0.06 27.89 -25.42
N ASN A 361 -0.51 28.83 -26.25
CA ASN A 361 -0.06 30.22 -26.14
C ASN A 361 -0.47 30.87 -24.80
N ASN A 362 -1.65 30.53 -24.26
CA ASN A 362 -2.16 31.10 -23.01
C ASN A 362 -1.65 30.39 -21.75
N PHE A 363 -1.59 29.06 -21.76
CA PHE A 363 -1.28 28.25 -20.55
C PHE A 363 0.07 27.53 -20.62
N GLY A 364 0.83 27.66 -21.71
CA GLY A 364 2.19 27.14 -21.85
C GLY A 364 2.27 25.62 -21.65
N LYS A 365 3.24 25.18 -20.84
CA LYS A 365 3.48 23.78 -20.51
C LYS A 365 2.24 23.09 -19.93
N LYS A 366 1.44 23.79 -19.12
CA LYS A 366 0.23 23.22 -18.48
C LYS A 366 -0.80 22.76 -19.52
N ALA A 367 -0.98 23.51 -20.61
CA ALA A 367 -1.85 23.09 -21.70
C ALA A 367 -1.34 21.80 -22.36
N LEU A 368 -0.02 21.66 -22.52
CA LEU A 368 0.57 20.44 -23.07
C LEU A 368 0.36 19.25 -22.14
N THR A 369 0.53 19.43 -20.83
CA THR A 369 0.25 18.39 -19.82
C THR A 369 -1.21 17.92 -19.86
N VAL A 370 -2.17 18.84 -19.98
CA VAL A 370 -3.59 18.47 -20.08
C VAL A 370 -3.90 17.75 -21.40
N LEU A 371 -3.32 18.23 -22.52
CA LEU A 371 -3.46 17.60 -23.85
C LEU A 371 -2.70 16.28 -23.97
N SER A 372 -1.83 15.94 -23.02
CA SER A 372 -1.19 14.63 -22.91
C SER A 372 -2.17 13.56 -22.41
N GLY A 373 -3.29 13.98 -21.81
CA GLY A 373 -4.27 13.06 -21.25
C GLY A 373 -4.99 12.23 -22.30
N TYR A 374 -5.21 10.95 -21.99
CA TYR A 374 -5.81 9.99 -22.90
C TYR A 374 -7.27 10.34 -23.23
N GLY A 375 -7.54 10.66 -24.49
CA GLY A 375 -8.89 11.04 -24.95
C GLY A 375 -9.31 12.46 -24.58
N ILE A 376 -8.39 13.28 -24.07
CA ILE A 376 -8.67 14.70 -23.79
C ILE A 376 -8.51 15.51 -25.08
N GLY A 377 -9.65 15.96 -25.63
CA GLY A 377 -9.68 16.89 -26.75
C GLY A 377 -9.46 18.35 -26.34
N VAL A 378 -9.34 19.24 -27.32
CA VAL A 378 -9.10 20.68 -27.11
C VAL A 378 -10.19 21.37 -26.28
N GLU A 379 -11.44 20.93 -26.39
CA GLU A 379 -12.56 21.52 -25.66
C GLU A 379 -12.56 21.08 -24.19
N THR A 380 -12.33 19.79 -23.93
CA THR A 380 -12.14 19.26 -22.58
C THR A 380 -10.92 19.88 -21.91
N ALA A 381 -9.81 20.03 -22.64
CA ALA A 381 -8.60 20.69 -22.14
C ALA A 381 -8.88 22.16 -21.76
N ALA A 382 -9.61 22.91 -22.60
CA ALA A 382 -10.00 24.28 -22.30
C ALA A 382 -10.85 24.38 -21.01
N ARG A 383 -11.74 23.41 -20.78
CA ARG A 383 -12.56 23.34 -19.55
C ARG A 383 -11.71 23.07 -18.30
N ILE A 384 -10.78 22.11 -18.39
CA ILE A 384 -9.88 21.77 -17.28
C ILE A 384 -8.98 22.96 -16.93
N LEU A 385 -8.39 23.62 -17.93
CA LEU A 385 -7.49 24.76 -17.73
C LEU A 385 -8.22 26.00 -17.20
N ARG A 386 -9.50 26.20 -17.55
CA ARG A 386 -10.31 27.30 -17.03
C ARG A 386 -10.60 27.17 -15.54
N ASN A 387 -10.78 25.95 -15.06
CA ASN A 387 -11.07 25.65 -13.65
C ASN A 387 -9.80 25.31 -12.86
N TYR A 388 -8.64 25.78 -13.32
CA TYR A 388 -7.37 25.53 -12.65
C TYR A 388 -7.32 26.25 -11.29
N VAL A 389 -6.97 25.50 -10.24
CA VAL A 389 -6.78 26.01 -8.87
C VAL A 389 -5.33 25.77 -8.43
N ASP A 390 -4.90 24.51 -8.45
CA ASP A 390 -3.55 24.06 -8.13
C ASP A 390 -3.17 22.82 -8.97
N ASP A 391 -1.90 22.40 -8.85
CA ASP A 391 -1.38 21.29 -9.64
C ASP A 391 -1.98 19.93 -9.22
N GLU A 392 -2.26 19.67 -7.94
CA GLU A 392 -2.86 18.40 -7.51
C GLU A 392 -4.27 18.22 -8.09
N ASN A 393 -5.08 19.29 -8.02
CA ASN A 393 -6.42 19.33 -8.61
C ASN A 393 -6.37 19.26 -10.13
N LEU A 394 -5.33 19.79 -10.77
CA LEU A 394 -5.14 19.66 -12.23
C LEU A 394 -5.00 18.19 -12.63
N TYR A 395 -4.13 17.42 -11.97
CA TYR A 395 -3.95 15.99 -12.28
C TYR A 395 -5.20 15.17 -11.98
N LYS A 396 -5.91 15.51 -10.90
CA LYS A 396 -7.21 14.88 -10.58
C LYS A 396 -8.26 15.13 -11.66
N ASN A 397 -8.38 16.37 -12.14
CA ASN A 397 -9.28 16.72 -13.24
C ASN A 397 -8.92 16.03 -14.56
N ILE A 398 -7.63 15.84 -14.84
CA ILE A 398 -7.16 15.04 -15.98
C ILE A 398 -7.62 13.59 -15.83
N TYR A 399 -7.39 12.98 -14.66
CA TYR A 399 -7.78 11.60 -14.37
C TYR A 399 -9.29 11.36 -14.57
N ASP A 400 -10.12 12.26 -14.02
CA ASP A 400 -11.58 12.16 -14.14
C ASP A 400 -12.04 12.30 -15.60
N ALA A 401 -11.39 13.17 -16.38
CA ALA A 401 -11.69 13.32 -17.81
C ALA A 401 -11.29 12.08 -18.62
N GLU A 402 -10.15 11.46 -18.34
CA GLU A 402 -9.75 10.20 -18.97
C GLU A 402 -10.72 9.07 -18.64
N ARG A 403 -11.12 8.97 -17.38
CA ARG A 403 -12.12 7.98 -16.93
C ARG A 403 -13.45 8.18 -17.66
N GLN A 404 -13.93 9.41 -17.77
CA GLN A 404 -15.15 9.74 -18.51
C GLN A 404 -15.03 9.35 -19.98
N TYR A 405 -13.89 9.64 -20.62
CA TYR A 405 -13.63 9.23 -21.99
C TYR A 405 -13.65 7.71 -22.16
N VAL A 406 -12.91 6.97 -21.34
CA VAL A 406 -12.85 5.49 -21.41
C VAL A 406 -14.22 4.85 -21.21
N THR A 407 -15.02 5.39 -20.30
CA THR A 407 -16.38 4.90 -20.02
C THR A 407 -17.32 5.17 -21.19
N THR A 408 -17.19 6.33 -21.82
CA THR A 408 -18.14 6.74 -22.85
C THR A 408 -17.72 6.34 -24.27
N ARG A 409 -16.43 6.16 -24.57
CA ARG A 409 -15.87 5.92 -25.93
C ARG A 409 -16.61 4.84 -26.73
N GLY A 410 -17.08 3.77 -26.08
CA GLY A 410 -17.85 2.71 -26.73
C GLY A 410 -19.12 3.21 -27.42
N PHE A 411 -19.78 4.24 -26.87
CA PHE A 411 -21.00 4.83 -27.41
C PHE A 411 -20.77 5.84 -28.55
N TRP A 412 -19.52 6.17 -28.88
CA TRP A 412 -19.18 7.13 -29.94
C TRP A 412 -18.83 6.47 -31.28
N ASN A 413 -18.65 5.15 -31.29
CA ASN A 413 -18.38 4.38 -32.50
C ASN A 413 -19.66 3.89 -33.21
N ASP A 414 -20.85 4.14 -32.65
CA ASP A 414 -22.16 3.76 -33.22
C ASP A 414 -22.85 4.92 -33.96
N LYS A 415 -22.09 5.76 -34.67
CA LYS A 415 -22.66 6.74 -35.62
C LYS A 415 -21.97 6.70 -36.97
#